data_AF-A0A6N7YA23-F1
#
_entry.id   AF-A0A6N7YA23-F1
#
_cell.length_a   1.000
_cell.length_b   1.000
_cell.length_c   1.000
_cell.angle_alpha   90.00
_cell.angle_beta   90.00
_cell.angle_gamma   90.00
#
_symmetry.space_group_name_H-M   'P 1'
#
loop_
_entity.id
_entity.type
_entity.pdbx_description
1 polymer ?
#
loop_
_entity_poly.entity_id
_entity_poly.type
_entity_poly.pdbx_seq_one_letter_code
_entity_poly.pdbx_strand_id
1 'polypeptide(L)' 'MDVELTPTQARAIAQLRWRHPGAEVRAHRVVWGVIVEARRDGHVAEVLALDAAGQVLPERRVDAA' A
#
# COMPACT_ATOMS: atom_id res chain seq x y z
N MET A 1 4.77 0.72 15.00
CA MET A 1 5.96 0.07 14.41
C MET A 1 6.28 0.82 13.14
N ASP A 2 7.48 1.39 13.03
CA ASP A 2 7.95 1.91 11.76
C ASP A 2 8.20 0.74 10.80
N VAL A 3 7.57 0.80 9.64
CA VAL A 3 7.86 -0.13 8.54
C VAL A 3 9.07 0.42 7.81
N GLU A 4 10.17 -0.32 7.81
CA GLU A 4 11.32 0.01 6.97
C GLU A 4 10.95 -0.27 5.50
N LEU A 5 10.98 0.79 4.68
CA LEU A 5 10.60 0.74 3.28
C LEU A 5 11.84 0.78 2.40
N THR A 6 11.82 -0.01 1.32
CA THR A 6 12.79 0.20 0.25
C THR A 6 12.51 1.53 -0.48
N PRO A 7 13.51 2.14 -1.14
CA PRO A 7 13.29 3.36 -1.91
C PRO A 7 12.18 3.23 -2.97
N THR A 8 12.05 2.05 -3.59
CA THR A 8 11.00 1.77 -4.57
C THR A 8 9.61 1.75 -3.92
N GLN A 9 9.47 1.09 -2.77
CA GLN A 9 8.22 1.08 -2.01
C GLN A 9 7.85 2.50 -1.54
N ALA A 10 8.82 3.26 -1.03
CA ALA A 10 8.61 4.65 -0.63
C ALA A 10 8.14 5.52 -1.81
N ARG A 11 8.71 5.33 -3.01
CA ARG A 11 8.26 6.02 -4.24
C ARG A 11 6.83 5.64 -4.62
N ALA A 12 6.46 4.37 -4.56
CA ALA A 12 5.09 3.92 -4.84
C ALA A 12 4.08 4.53 -3.86
N ILE A 13 4.43 4.60 -2.57
CA ILE A 13 3.61 5.26 -1.54
C ILE A 13 3.47 6.76 -1.83
N ALA A 14 4.55 7.43 -2.24
CA ALA A 14 4.48 8.84 -2.62
C ALA A 14 3.56 9.09 -3.82
N GLN A 15 3.58 8.20 -4.83
CA GLN A 15 2.67 8.25 -5.96
C GLN A 15 1.22 8.02 -5.55
N LEU A 16 0.96 7.09 -4.62
CA LEU A 16 -0.37 6.87 -4.06
C LEU A 16 -0.89 8.13 -3.35
N ARG A 17 -0.05 8.77 -2.52
CA ARG A 17 -0.38 10.05 -1.86
C ARG A 17 -0.72 11.15 -2.86
N TRP A 18 0.02 11.21 -3.96
CA TRP A 18 -0.23 12.19 -5.03
C TRP A 18 -1.56 11.95 -5.75
N ARG A 19 -1.93 10.68 -6.01
CA ARG A 19 -3.21 10.31 -6.62
C ARG A 19 -4.41 10.50 -5.68
N HIS A 20 -4.19 10.44 -4.36
CA HIS A 20 -5.23 10.61 -3.34
C HIS A 20 -4.92 11.76 -2.36
N PRO A 21 -4.99 13.03 -2.79
CA PRO A 21 -4.73 14.17 -1.92
C PRO A 21 -5.64 14.19 -0.68
N GLY A 22 -5.06 14.37 0.51
CA GLY A 22 -5.81 14.40 1.77
C GLY A 22 -6.32 13.04 2.25
N ALA A 23 -6.02 11.94 1.56
CA ALA A 23 -6.25 10.60 2.10
C ALA A 23 -5.21 10.26 3.18
N GLU A 24 -5.65 9.57 4.24
CA GLU A 24 -4.76 8.93 5.19
C GLU A 24 -4.10 7.73 4.50
N VAL A 25 -2.78 7.64 4.56
CA VAL A 25 -2.04 6.52 3.98
C VAL A 25 -1.45 5.65 5.09
N ARG A 26 -1.85 4.37 5.11
CA ARG A 26 -1.37 3.36 6.07
C ARG A 26 -0.55 2.30 5.35
N ALA A 27 0.56 1.89 5.95
CA ALA A 27 1.40 0.82 5.43
C ALA A 27 1.47 -0.33 6.44
N HIS A 28 1.26 -1.54 5.96
CA HIS A 28 1.20 -2.76 6.73
C HIS A 28 2.26 -3.73 6.20
N ARG A 29 3.26 -4.05 7.02
CA ARG A 29 4.27 -5.05 6.66
C ARG A 29 3.66 -6.44 6.65
N VAL A 30 3.98 -7.22 5.62
CA VAL A 30 3.64 -8.63 5.48
C VAL A 30 4.89 -9.43 5.12
N VAL A 31 4.85 -10.76 5.24
CA VAL A 31 6.03 -11.61 5.05
C VAL A 31 6.66 -11.50 3.66
N TRP A 32 5.86 -11.13 2.66
CA TRP A 32 6.28 -11.01 1.25
C TRP A 32 6.48 -9.55 0.79
N GLY A 33 6.24 -8.55 1.65
CA GLY A 33 6.32 -7.14 1.25
C GLY A 33 5.53 -6.18 2.14
N VAL A 34 4.81 -5.25 1.51
CA VAL A 34 4.00 -4.24 2.19
C VAL A 34 2.65 -4.04 1.49
N ILE A 35 1.59 -3.93 2.29
CA ILE A 35 0.26 -3.53 1.84
C ILE A 35 0.07 -2.07 2.23
N VAL A 36 -0.38 -1.24 1.29
CA VAL A 36 -0.58 0.18 1.50
C VAL A 36 -2.03 0.53 1.19
N GLU A 37 -2.70 1.18 2.14
CA GLU A 37 -4.07 1.64 1.98
C GLU A 37 -4.08 3.17 1.87
N ALA A 38 -4.82 3.70 0.90
CA ALA A 38 -5.26 5.09 0.90
C ALA A 38 -6.71 5.15 1.41
N ARG A 39 -6.96 5.93 2.46
CA ARG A 39 -8.26 6.01 3.14
C ARG A 39 -8.80 7.43 3.15
N ARG A 40 -10.09 7.60 2.87
CA ARG A 40 -10.79 8.89 2.97
C ARG A 40 -12.10 8.68 3.72
N ASP A 41 -12.36 9.53 4.71
CA ASP A 41 -13.57 9.49 5.53
C ASP A 41 -13.87 8.10 6.12
N GLY A 42 -12.81 7.39 6.55
CA GLY A 42 -12.92 6.04 7.11
C GLY A 42 -13.01 4.91 6.08
N HIS A 43 -13.20 5.21 4.79
CA HIS A 43 -13.30 4.23 3.71
C HIS A 43 -11.96 4.03 3.00
N VAL A 44 -11.68 2.80 2.57
CA VAL A 44 -10.52 2.50 1.73
C VAL A 44 -10.84 2.89 0.30
N ALA A 45 -10.12 3.88 -0.23
CA ALA A 45 -10.25 4.36 -1.60
C ALA A 45 -9.41 3.53 -2.57
N GLU A 46 -8.25 3.03 -2.12
CA GLU A 46 -7.37 2.17 -2.90
C GLU A 46 -6.44 1.34 -2.01
N VAL A 47 -6.09 0.14 -2.47
CA VAL A 47 -5.09 -0.73 -1.85
C VAL A 47 -4.00 -1.06 -2.87
N LEU A 48 -2.73 -0.96 -2.43
CA LEU A 48 -1.57 -1.43 -3.19
C LEU A 48 -0.86 -2.53 -2.41
N ALA A 49 -0.66 -3.68 -3.05
CA ALA A 49 0.24 -4.71 -2.58
C ALA A 49 1.59 -4.56 -3.29
N LEU A 50 2.67 -4.37 -2.55
CA LEU A 50 4.02 -4.23 -3.07
C LEU A 50 4.88 -5.37 -2.55
N ASP A 51 5.62 -6.03 -3.43
CA ASP A 51 6.64 -7.00 -3.01
C ASP A 51 7.87 -6.31 -2.39
N ALA A 52 8.88 -7.10 -1.99
CA ALA A 52 10.13 -6.58 -1.44
C ALA A 52 10.92 -5.68 -2.42
N ALA A 53 10.76 -5.88 -3.73
CA ALA A 53 11.38 -5.05 -4.77
C ALA A 53 10.57 -3.77 -5.05
N GLY A 54 9.38 -3.63 -4.47
CA GLY A 54 8.46 -2.52 -4.70
C GLY A 54 7.64 -2.64 -5.98
N GLN A 55 7.53 -3.85 -6.55
CA GLN A 55 6.62 -4.11 -7.67
C GLN A 55 5.19 -4.26 -7.17
N VAL A 56 4.24 -3.69 -7.92
CA VAL A 56 2.82 -3.87 -7.64
C VAL A 56 2.43 -5.30 -7.96
N LEU A 57 1.94 -6.02 -6.95
CA LEU A 57 1.33 -7.31 -7.14
C LEU A 57 -0.08 -7.13 -7.71
N PRO A 58 -0.49 -7.96 -8.68
CA PRO A 58 -1.85 -7.90 -9.21
C PRO A 58 -2.86 -8.17 -8.10
N GLU A 59 -4.04 -7.56 -8.20
CA GLU A 59 -5.16 -7.86 -7.31
C GLU A 59 -5.41 -9.37 -7.32
N ARG A 60 -5.09 -10.02 -6.20
CA ARG A 60 -5.53 -11.38 -5.95
C ARG A 60 -6.87 -11.28 -5.24
N ARG A 61 -7.91 -11.83 -5.86
CA ARG A 61 -9.14 -12.16 -5.15
C ARG A 61 -8.76 -12.98 -3.92
N VAL A 62 -9.11 -12.48 -2.75
CA VAL A 62 -9.12 -13.28 -1.53
C VAL A 62 -10.44 -14.05 -1.61
N ASP A 63 -10.36 -15.34 -1.91
CA ASP A 63 -11.52 -16.21 -1.73
C ASP A 63 -11.83 -16.23 -0.22
N ALA A 64 -13.03 -15.76 0.14
CA ALA A 64 -13.50 -15.87 1.50
C ALA A 64 -13.66 -17.37 1.81
N ALA A 65 -12.90 -17.86 2.79
CA ALA A 65 -13.01 -19.22 3.31
C ALA A 65 -14.29 -19.41 4.13
#